data_AF-A0A7C5JGN9-F1
#
_entry.id   AF-A0A7C5JGN9-F1
#
_cell.length_a   1.000
_cell.length_b   1.000
_cell.length_c   1.000
_cell.angle_alpha   90.00
_cell.angle_beta   90.00
_cell.angle_gamma   90.00
#
_symmetry.space_group_name_H-M   'P 1'
#
loop_
_entity.id
_entity.type
_entity.pdbx_description
1 polymer ?
#
loop_
_entity_poly.entity_id
_entity_poly.type
_entity_poly.pdbx_seq_one_letter_code
_entity_poly.pdbx_strand_id
1 'polypeptide(L)' 'KHDSPNAGLSISAMALALGIRLGGDTIYFGKLKKKAWFGDGRVEIKKEDISKALSLQWRLDIFIILVLGIAIWV' A
#
# COMPACT_ATOMS: atom_id res chain seq x y z
N LYS A 1 8.44 11.71 -6.56
CA LYS A 1 9.29 11.49 -5.37
C LYS A 1 8.44 11.74 -4.12
N HIS A 2 8.35 10.78 -3.20
CA HIS A 2 7.60 10.94 -1.96
C HIS A 2 8.43 11.73 -0.93
N ASP A 3 7.77 12.47 -0.02
CA ASP A 3 8.45 13.25 1.02
C ASP A 3 9.29 12.35 1.95
N SER A 4 8.76 11.18 2.29
CA SER A 4 9.48 10.13 3.01
C SER A 4 10.15 9.17 2.01
N PRO A 5 11.47 8.92 2.14
CA PRO A 5 12.19 7.99 1.28
C PRO A 5 11.70 6.54 1.44
N ASN A 6 11.12 6.20 2.59
CA ASN A 6 10.73 4.82 2.92
C ASN A 6 9.26 4.52 2.62
N ALA A 7 8.41 5.55 2.48
CA ALA A 7 6.97 5.34 2.37
C ALA A 7 6.48 5.08 0.93
N GLY A 8 7.21 5.55 -0.09
CA GLY A 8 6.73 5.45 -1.48
C GLY A 8 6.51 4.02 -1.97
N LEU A 9 7.42 3.10 -1.61
CA LEU A 9 7.36 1.70 -2.03
C LEU A 9 6.19 0.95 -1.40
N SER A 10 6.01 1.06 -0.08
CA SER A 10 4.92 0.39 0.62
C SER A 10 3.54 0.91 0.19
N ILE A 11 3.41 2.23 -0.03
CA ILE A 11 2.17 2.81 -0.57
C ILE A 11 1.90 2.28 -1.99
N SER A 12 2.91 2.20 -2.84
CA SER A 12 2.76 1.68 -4.21
C SER A 12 2.34 0.20 -4.23
N ALA A 13 2.95 -0.62 -3.36
CA ALA A 13 2.60 -2.03 -3.24
C ALA A 13 1.14 -2.22 -2.79
N MET A 14 0.68 -1.46 -1.79
CA MET A 14 -0.71 -1.52 -1.33
C MET A 14 -1.69 -1.01 -2.40
N ALA A 15 -1.35 0.09 -3.09
CA ALA A 15 -2.17 0.63 -4.18
C ALA A 15 -2.38 -0.41 -5.30
N LEU A 16 -1.30 -1.10 -5.68
CA LEU A 16 -1.34 -2.19 -6.65
C LEU A 16 -2.20 -3.36 -6.16
N ALA A 17 -1.99 -3.82 -4.92
CA ALA A 17 -2.72 -4.96 -4.35
C ALA A 17 -4.24 -4.72 -4.26
N LEU A 18 -4.66 -3.48 -4.01
CA LEU A 18 -6.06 -3.09 -3.91
C LEU A 18 -6.69 -2.61 -5.22
N GLY A 19 -5.88 -2.41 -6.27
CA GLY A 19 -6.33 -1.84 -7.54
C GLY A 19 -6.89 -0.42 -7.40
N ILE A 20 -6.27 0.40 -6.53
CA ILE A 20 -6.63 1.81 -6.29
C ILE A 20 -5.43 2.72 -6.51
N ARG A 21 -5.69 4.03 -6.53
CA ARG A 21 -4.66 5.06 -6.40
C ARG A 21 -4.60 5.55 -4.96
N LEU A 22 -3.39 5.62 -4.42
CA LEU A 22 -3.13 6.16 -3.08
C LEU A 22 -2.24 7.40 -3.17
N GLY A 23 -2.21 8.21 -2.12
CA GLY A 23 -1.47 9.47 -2.10
C GLY A 23 -2.26 10.61 -2.72
N GLY A 24 -1.62 11.37 -3.61
CA GLY A 24 -2.23 12.53 -4.24
C GLY A 24 -2.31 13.77 -3.36
N ASP A 25 -3.04 14.76 -3.84
CA ASP A 25 -3.17 16.06 -3.21
C ASP A 25 -3.66 15.96 -1.77
N THR A 26 -2.92 16.57 -0.84
CA THR A 26 -3.26 16.55 0.58
C THR A 26 -3.30 17.96 1.13
N ILE A 27 -4.25 18.26 2.00
CA ILE A 27 -4.28 19.54 2.72
C ILE A 27 -3.50 19.38 4.03
N TYR A 28 -2.46 20.17 4.20
CA TYR A 28 -1.70 20.29 5.46
C TYR A 28 -1.76 21.74 5.94
N PHE A 29 -2.17 21.96 7.19
CA PHE A 29 -2.25 23.30 7.79
C PHE A 29 -3.02 24.30 6.91
N GLY A 30 -4.13 23.86 6.32
CA GLY A 30 -4.96 24.67 5.41
C GLY A 30 -4.36 24.92 4.03
N LYS A 31 -3.16 24.42 3.71
CA LYS A 31 -2.50 24.57 2.41
C LYS A 31 -2.56 23.27 1.62
N LEU A 32 -2.97 23.39 0.35
CA LEU A 32 -2.91 22.28 -0.59
C LEU A 32 -1.45 21.96 -0.91
N LYS A 33 -1.03 20.74 -0.62
CA LYS A 33 0.26 20.20 -1.04
C LYS A 33 0.04 19.18 -2.15
N LYS A 34 0.53 19.49 -3.34
CA LYS A 34 0.58 18.54 -4.46
C LYS A 34 1.54 17.40 -4.12
N LYS A 35 1.07 16.16 -4.19
CA LYS A 35 1.92 14.96 -4.00
C LYS A 35 1.65 13.97 -5.14
N ALA A 36 2.60 13.05 -5.32
CA ALA A 36 2.45 12.00 -6.30
C ALA A 36 1.28 11.07 -5.93
N TRP A 37 0.59 10.60 -6.96
CA TRP A 37 -0.28 9.44 -6.86
C TRP A 37 0.55 8.16 -7.02
N PHE A 38 0.12 7.09 -6.36
CA PHE A 38 0.73 5.78 -6.43
C PHE A 38 -0.30 4.76 -6.90
N GLY A 39 0.06 3.95 -7.89
CA GLY A 39 -0.82 2.99 -8.55
C GLY A 39 -1.66 3.62 -9.67
N ASP A 40 -2.19 2.75 -10.53
CA ASP A 40 -2.93 3.15 -11.74
C ASP A 40 -4.42 2.82 -11.68
N GLY A 41 -4.89 2.27 -10.56
CA GLY A 41 -6.27 1.82 -10.35
C GLY A 41 -7.29 2.96 -10.26
N ARG A 42 -8.43 2.68 -9.63
CA ARG A 42 -9.47 3.70 -9.42
C ARG A 42 -9.08 4.69 -8.31
N VAL A 43 -9.59 5.92 -8.40
CA VAL A 43 -9.39 6.96 -7.38
C VAL A 43 -10.36 6.82 -6.20
N GLU A 44 -11.57 6.33 -6.47
CA GLU A 44 -12.59 6.15 -5.43
C GLU A 44 -12.21 5.01 -4.46
N ILE A 45 -11.95 5.39 -3.21
CA ILE A 45 -11.68 4.45 -2.11
C ILE A 45 -13.02 4.12 -1.44
N LYS A 46 -13.31 2.82 -1.33
CA LYS A 46 -14.55 2.32 -0.73
C LYS A 46 -14.27 1.63 0.61
N LYS A 47 -15.31 1.43 1.41
CA LYS A 47 -15.17 0.77 2.73
C LYS A 47 -14.63 -0.66 2.59
N GLU A 48 -14.97 -1.35 1.51
CA GLU A 48 -14.51 -2.71 1.23
C GLU A 48 -13.00 -2.80 1.04
N ASP A 49 -12.34 -1.70 0.66
CA ASP A 49 -10.89 -1.66 0.50
C ASP A 49 -10.16 -1.76 1.81
N ILE A 50 -10.75 -1.28 2.91
CA ILE A 50 -10.19 -1.44 4.25
C ILE A 50 -10.15 -2.93 4.60
N SER A 51 -11.27 -3.63 4.39
CA SER A 51 -11.33 -5.08 4.63
C SER A 51 -10.35 -5.85 3.75
N LYS A 52 -10.20 -5.47 2.47
CA LYS A 52 -9.21 -6.07 1.56
C LYS A 52 -7.78 -5.81 2.03
N ALA A 53 -7.46 -4.58 2.44
CA ALA A 53 -6.14 -4.20 2.93
C ALA A 53 -5.76 -5.00 4.19
N LEU A 54 -6.69 -5.11 5.14
CA LEU A 54 -6.48 -5.91 6.35
C LEU A 54 -6.35 -7.41 6.04
N SER A 55 -7.11 -7.91 5.05
CA SER A 55 -7.01 -9.31 4.61
C SER A 55 -5.67 -9.63 3.93
N LEU A 56 -4.90 -8.62 3.52
CA LEU A 56 -3.60 -8.85 2.89
C LEU A 56 -2.55 -9.28 3.92
N GLN A 57 -2.67 -8.82 5.17
CA GLN A 57 -1.70 -9.10 6.23
C GLN A 57 -1.53 -10.61 6.46
N TRP A 58 -2.62 -11.33 6.74
CA TRP A 58 -2.53 -12.76 7.03
C TRP A 58 -1.98 -13.58 5.86
N ARG A 59 -2.26 -13.15 4.61
CA ARG A 59 -1.72 -13.80 3.41
C ARG A 59 -0.20 -13.62 3.30
N LEU A 60 0.27 -12.41 3.60
CA LEU A 60 1.69 -12.07 3.61
C LEU A 60 2.41 -12.79 4.75
N ASP A 61 1.83 -12.84 5.94
CA ASP A 61 2.39 -13.54 7.10
C ASP A 61 2.58 -15.03 6.79
N ILE A 62 1.55 -15.69 6.26
CA ILE A 62 1.65 -17.11 5.85
C ILE A 62 2.72 -17.28 4.76
N PHE A 63 2.75 -16.41 3.75
CA PHE A 63 3.75 -16.49 2.69
C PHE A 63 5.18 -16.38 3.25
N ILE A 64 5.43 -15.41 4.13
CA ILE A 64 6.75 -15.22 4.76
C ILE A 64 7.12 -16.43 5.61
N ILE A 65 6.20 -16.94 6.43
CA ILE A 65 6.44 -18.13 7.27
C ILE A 65 6.80 -19.34 6.40
N LEU A 66 6.08 -19.57 5.30
CA LEU A 66 6.37 -20.68 4.38
C LEU A 66 7.74 -20.51 3.72
N VAL A 67 8.06 -19.32 3.22
CA VAL A 67 9.35 -19.05 2.56
C VAL A 67 10.51 -19.24 3.55
N LEU A 68 10.40 -18.68 4.76
CA LEU A 68 11.43 -18.83 5.79
C LEU A 68 11.53 -20.29 6.27
N GLY A 69 10.40 -20.98 6.44
CA GLY A 69 10.39 -22.39 6.82
C GLY A 69 11.07 -23.30 5.79
N ILE A 70 10.81 -23.06 4.49
CA ILE A 70 11.49 -23.77 3.40
C ILE A 70 12.99 -23.44 3.41
N ALA A 71 13.35 -22.16 3.56
CA ALA A 71 14.75 -21.74 3.56
C ALA A 71 15.57 -22.28 4.75
N ILE A 72 14.93 -22.58 5.87
CA ILE A 72 15.58 -23.23 7.03
C ILE A 72 15.68 -24.75 6.82
N TRP A 73 14.72 -25.35 6.13
CA TRP A 73 14.69 -26.79 5.90
C TRP A 73 15.72 -27.26 4.86
N VAL A 74 16.02 -26.39 3.87
CA VAL A 74 17.07 -26.59 2.85
C VAL A 74 18.45 -26.27 3.43
#